data_AF-A0AAV5G131-F1
#
_entry.id   AF-A0AAV5G131-F1
#
_cell.length_a   1.000
_cell.length_b   1.000
_cell.length_c   1.000
_cell.angle_alpha   90.00
_cell.angle_beta   90.00
_cell.angle_gamma   90.00
#
_symmetry.space_group_name_H-M   'P 1'
#
loop_
_entity.id
_entity.type
_entity.pdbx_description
1 polymer ?
#
loop_
_entity_poly.entity_id
_entity_poly.type
_entity_poly.pdbx_seq_one_letter_code
_entity_poly.pdbx_strand_id
1 'polypeptide(L)'
;MRTGHGQALFTAECSHKFHFHCISSNVQHGNHVCPICRAVWKELPFQGAQLPDGAANVHGPGRVNPSNWPQGSRLSRINTLNQQDHVPPFRTPESVIFNDDEEINIQSETTTVRGGGDRVEGPAVVEMMTYAELPAIVESVTEENFAILIHLKAPSSPASLSSRAPLDLVTVLDVSGSMAGSKLALLKRAMSFVIDCLGPNDRLSVIAFSTSAWRLFPLRKMTAFGKQQSHQAVSSLVANGGTNIAEALWKASRVMEDRQARNPVSGGYASGVSDDGREGFVEVGDLYADEERDFLVTVRVPPGRGDTALVLAAVTYRDAVTADSVRVQRAPVIVVRTAVRVATTVAPEVEREWHRVRATEDMAAARAAAEGNDFARAAEILEARRRALESCARLRADPQTVALVAELREMQDRAENRPRYEESGRAYILAGLSSHSWQRATARGDSTELTGLVHTYQTPSMVDMLHRSHALLPEVVDALNRSPTVAPSRTPAVDPGSPLTRRGLRMFRPTKSFTGRTS
;
A
#
# COMPACT_ATOMS: atom_id res chain seq x y z
N MET A 1 0.99 23.09 -16.51
CA MET A 1 -0.01 22.50 -15.60
C MET A 1 0.28 23.02 -14.21
N ARG A 2 -0.73 23.53 -13.49
CA ARG A 2 -0.51 24.17 -12.19
C ARG A 2 -0.15 23.12 -11.13
N THR A 3 0.87 23.45 -10.33
CA THR A 3 1.35 22.70 -9.15
C THR A 3 0.21 22.22 -8.27
N GLY A 4 0.23 20.94 -7.88
CA GLY A 4 -0.80 20.32 -7.05
C GLY A 4 -0.83 20.90 -5.64
N HIS A 5 -1.84 21.72 -5.34
CA HIS A 5 -2.06 22.38 -4.06
C HIS A 5 -2.57 21.44 -2.93
N GLY A 6 -2.05 20.21 -2.82
CA GLY A 6 -2.46 19.24 -1.80
C GLY A 6 -3.84 18.61 -2.04
N GLN A 7 -4.19 18.33 -3.30
CA GLN A 7 -5.42 17.61 -3.65
C GLN A 7 -5.24 16.10 -3.43
N ALA A 8 -6.26 15.42 -2.90
CA ALA A 8 -6.23 13.97 -2.70
C ALA A 8 -6.07 13.22 -4.03
N LEU A 9 -5.23 12.18 -4.05
CA LEU A 9 -4.98 11.34 -5.21
C LEU A 9 -5.73 10.01 -5.06
N PHE A 10 -6.47 9.61 -6.10
CA PHE A 10 -7.10 8.30 -6.21
C PHE A 10 -6.27 7.42 -7.14
N THR A 11 -5.90 6.23 -6.67
CA THR A 11 -5.30 5.20 -7.52
C THR A 11 -6.36 4.17 -7.86
N ALA A 12 -6.75 4.10 -9.13
CA ALA A 12 -7.78 3.18 -9.59
C ALA A 12 -7.28 1.72 -9.56
N GLU A 13 -8.20 0.75 -9.66
CA GLU A 13 -7.87 -0.67 -9.79
C GLU A 13 -6.93 -0.99 -10.96
N CYS A 14 -6.83 -0.11 -11.96
CA CYS A 14 -5.91 -0.25 -13.09
C CYS A 14 -4.55 0.45 -12.87
N SER A 15 -4.24 0.84 -11.64
CA SER A 15 -3.01 1.54 -11.23
C SER A 15 -2.82 2.95 -11.80
N HIS A 16 -3.78 3.46 -12.59
CA HIS A 16 -3.79 4.85 -13.01
C HIS A 16 -4.19 5.77 -11.87
N LYS A 17 -3.50 6.91 -11.78
CA LYS A 17 -3.70 7.93 -10.74
C LYS A 17 -4.52 9.09 -11.29
N PHE A 18 -5.45 9.57 -10.47
CA PHE A 18 -6.31 10.71 -10.80
C PHE A 18 -6.40 11.64 -9.60
N HIS A 19 -6.62 12.94 -9.83
CA HIS A 19 -7.13 13.79 -8.76
C HIS A 19 -8.48 13.23 -8.32
N PHE A 20 -8.66 13.03 -7.01
CA PHE A 20 -9.86 12.43 -6.44
C PHE A 20 -11.12 13.18 -6.88
N HIS A 21 -11.08 14.52 -6.93
CA HIS A 21 -12.19 15.33 -7.38
C HIS A 21 -12.55 15.10 -8.87
N CYS A 22 -11.54 15.03 -9.75
CA CYS A 22 -11.74 14.80 -11.18
C CYS A 22 -12.40 13.45 -11.45
N ILE A 23 -11.94 12.41 -10.75
CA ILE A 23 -12.47 11.06 -10.97
C ILE A 23 -13.84 10.87 -10.34
N SER A 24 -14.09 11.50 -9.17
CA SER A 24 -15.40 11.50 -8.52
C SER A 24 -16.45 12.14 -9.42
N SER A 25 -16.13 13.30 -10.01
CA SER A 25 -17.03 13.96 -10.96
C SER A 25 -17.26 13.10 -12.21
N ASN A 26 -16.23 12.46 -12.75
CA ASN A 26 -16.37 11.62 -13.93
C ASN A 26 -17.31 10.41 -13.70
N VAL A 27 -17.21 9.75 -12.54
CA VAL A 27 -18.13 8.65 -12.18
C VAL A 27 -19.56 9.15 -11.97
N GLN A 28 -19.74 10.32 -11.35
CA GLN A 28 -21.06 10.93 -11.15
C GLN A 28 -21.81 11.19 -12.47
N HIS A 29 -21.08 11.41 -13.57
CA HIS A 29 -21.66 11.55 -14.92
C HIS A 29 -21.88 10.21 -15.65
N GLY A 30 -21.78 9.07 -14.95
CA GLY A 30 -22.07 7.74 -15.51
C GLY A 30 -20.89 7.06 -16.23
N ASN A 31 -19.67 7.59 -16.11
CA ASN A 31 -18.49 6.95 -16.71
C ASN A 31 -17.87 5.94 -15.74
N HIS A 32 -17.99 4.65 -16.08
CA HIS A 32 -17.54 3.52 -15.25
C HIS A 32 -16.26 2.85 -15.79
N VAL A 33 -15.52 3.56 -16.63
CA VAL A 33 -14.29 3.09 -17.25
C VAL A 33 -13.15 4.05 -16.96
N CYS A 34 -11.95 3.48 -16.79
CA CYS A 34 -10.73 4.27 -16.67
C CYS A 34 -10.56 5.21 -17.89
N PRO A 35 -10.42 6.53 -17.70
CA PRO A 35 -10.19 7.46 -18.80
C PRO A 35 -8.91 7.20 -19.61
N ILE A 36 -7.94 6.51 -19.01
CA ILE A 36 -6.62 6.25 -19.62
C ILE A 36 -6.63 4.91 -20.36
N CYS A 37 -6.95 3.81 -19.68
CA CYS A 37 -6.87 2.46 -20.24
C CYS A 37 -8.21 1.80 -20.56
N ARG A 38 -9.34 2.47 -20.29
CA ARG A 38 -10.70 1.97 -20.50
C ARG A 38 -11.08 0.69 -19.73
N ALA A 39 -10.26 0.28 -18.75
CA ALA A 39 -10.63 -0.81 -17.84
C ALA A 39 -11.94 -0.48 -17.12
N VAL A 40 -12.88 -1.44 -17.13
CA VAL A 40 -14.16 -1.34 -16.40
C VAL A 40 -13.87 -1.50 -14.91
N TRP A 41 -14.36 -0.57 -14.10
CA TRP A 41 -14.21 -0.64 -12.64
C TRP A 41 -15.24 -1.62 -12.05
N LYS A 42 -14.75 -2.62 -11.29
CA LYS A 42 -15.60 -3.65 -10.67
C LYS A 42 -16.18 -3.16 -9.35
N GLU A 43 -15.43 -2.38 -8.61
CA GLU A 43 -15.90 -1.64 -7.44
C GLU A 43 -15.96 -0.15 -7.79
N LEU A 44 -17.17 0.33 -8.07
CA LEU A 44 -17.40 1.74 -8.32
C LEU A 44 -17.52 2.46 -6.97
N PRO A 45 -16.84 3.61 -6.78
CA PRO A 45 -16.99 4.35 -5.55
C PRO A 45 -18.36 5.06 -5.45
N PHE A 46 -19.33 4.90 -6.35
CA PHE A 46 -20.50 5.79 -6.30
C PHE A 46 -21.78 5.07 -6.69
N GLN A 47 -22.35 4.33 -5.73
CA GLN A 47 -23.77 3.96 -5.73
C GLN A 47 -24.35 4.11 -4.31
N GLY A 48 -24.51 5.36 -3.88
CA GLY A 48 -25.41 5.74 -2.78
C GLY A 48 -26.65 6.44 -3.38
N ALA A 49 -27.83 6.12 -2.85
CA ALA A 49 -29.12 6.58 -3.38
C ALA A 49 -29.23 8.11 -3.49
N GLN A 50 -29.81 8.59 -4.60
CA GLN A 50 -30.22 9.98 -4.79
C GLN A 50 -31.17 10.39 -3.65
N LEU A 51 -30.80 11.41 -2.89
CA LEU A 51 -31.74 12.15 -2.05
C LEU A 51 -32.73 12.89 -2.98
N PRO A 52 -34.06 12.86 -2.70
CA PRO A 52 -35.02 13.62 -3.48
C PRO A 52 -34.89 15.11 -3.18
N ASP A 53 -34.50 15.90 -4.19
CA ASP A 53 -34.63 17.36 -4.17
C ASP A 53 -36.12 17.74 -4.20
N GLY A 54 -36.59 18.31 -3.09
CA GLY A 54 -37.92 18.85 -2.93
C GLY A 54 -37.95 20.37 -3.06
N ALA A 55 -38.66 20.83 -4.10
CA ALA A 55 -39.41 22.09 -4.21
C ALA A 55 -38.70 23.38 -4.67
N ALA A 56 -38.80 23.67 -5.97
CA ALA A 56 -39.48 24.88 -6.48
C ALA A 56 -39.77 24.84 -8.01
N ASN A 57 -41.07 24.75 -8.33
CA ASN A 57 -41.83 25.31 -9.47
C ASN A 57 -41.52 24.94 -10.96
N VAL A 58 -42.36 24.08 -11.57
CA VAL A 58 -43.51 24.31 -12.50
C VAL A 58 -43.15 24.62 -13.98
N HIS A 59 -43.43 23.66 -14.91
CA HIS A 59 -44.37 23.74 -16.06
C HIS A 59 -44.11 22.65 -17.15
N GLY A 60 -45.05 21.71 -17.29
CA GLY A 60 -45.56 21.21 -18.59
C GLY A 60 -44.82 20.10 -19.36
N PRO A 61 -45.52 19.27 -20.18
CA PRO A 61 -45.30 17.82 -20.25
C PRO A 61 -44.84 17.28 -21.61
N GLY A 62 -44.14 16.13 -21.61
CA GLY A 62 -43.79 15.41 -22.84
C GLY A 62 -43.54 13.92 -22.60
N ARG A 63 -44.52 13.09 -22.95
CA ARG A 63 -44.49 11.61 -23.00
C ARG A 63 -43.39 11.11 -23.94
N VAL A 64 -42.80 9.94 -23.69
CA VAL A 64 -42.97 8.66 -24.44
C VAL A 64 -42.07 7.60 -23.80
N ASN A 65 -42.70 6.52 -23.31
CA ASN A 65 -42.19 5.14 -23.32
C ASN A 65 -43.02 4.44 -24.43
N PRO A 66 -42.65 3.30 -25.07
CA PRO A 66 -42.28 2.07 -24.35
C PRO A 66 -41.38 1.04 -25.10
N SER A 67 -41.12 -0.08 -24.39
CA SER A 67 -41.02 -1.48 -24.87
C SER A 67 -39.60 -1.99 -25.26
N ASN A 68 -39.14 -3.21 -24.91
CA ASN A 68 -39.80 -4.37 -24.32
C ASN A 68 -38.81 -5.55 -24.03
N TRP A 69 -39.23 -6.49 -23.16
CA TRP A 69 -38.79 -7.90 -22.94
C TRP A 69 -37.55 -8.27 -22.09
N PRO A 70 -37.58 -9.41 -21.34
CA PRO A 70 -38.65 -9.89 -20.47
C PRO A 70 -38.22 -10.44 -19.09
N GLN A 71 -39.26 -10.61 -18.26
CA GLN A 71 -39.25 -11.19 -16.92
C GLN A 71 -39.05 -12.71 -16.91
N GLY A 72 -38.41 -13.20 -15.84
CA GLY A 72 -38.27 -14.62 -15.52
C GLY A 72 -37.79 -14.90 -14.09
N SER A 73 -38.61 -14.50 -13.11
CA SER A 73 -38.88 -15.16 -11.81
C SER A 73 -37.75 -15.93 -11.08
N ARG A 74 -37.43 -15.50 -9.84
CA ARG A 74 -38.05 -16.03 -8.61
C ARG A 74 -37.56 -15.29 -7.36
N LEU A 75 -38.54 -14.76 -6.63
CA LEU A 75 -38.43 -14.10 -5.34
C LEU A 75 -37.97 -15.08 -4.25
N SER A 76 -36.81 -14.82 -3.66
CA SER A 76 -36.55 -15.14 -2.26
C SER A 76 -37.06 -13.96 -1.43
N ARG A 77 -38.20 -14.14 -0.76
CA ARG A 77 -38.74 -13.19 0.22
C ARG A 77 -37.68 -12.92 1.30
N ILE A 78 -37.08 -11.74 1.30
CA ILE A 78 -36.34 -11.24 2.47
C ILE A 78 -37.37 -10.53 3.35
N ASN A 79 -37.51 -11.05 4.56
CA ASN A 79 -38.24 -10.45 5.67
C ASN A 79 -37.75 -9.02 5.90
N THR A 80 -38.55 -8.02 5.57
CA THR A 80 -38.42 -6.66 6.09
C THR A 80 -38.92 -6.61 7.53
N LEU A 81 -38.13 -7.18 8.43
CA LEU A 81 -38.24 -6.96 9.87
C LEU A 81 -37.02 -6.16 10.32
N ASN A 82 -37.21 -4.84 10.41
CA ASN A 82 -36.54 -3.97 11.39
C ASN A 82 -35.00 -4.09 11.55
N GLN A 83 -34.22 -4.06 10.47
CA GLN A 83 -32.81 -3.69 10.58
C GLN A 83 -32.73 -2.16 10.72
N GLN A 84 -32.78 -1.68 11.96
CA GLN A 84 -32.27 -0.35 12.26
C GLN A 84 -30.75 -0.42 12.03
N ASP A 85 -30.26 0.23 10.98
CA ASP A 85 -28.82 0.48 10.85
C ASP A 85 -28.34 1.14 12.13
N HIS A 86 -27.36 0.52 12.79
CA HIS A 86 -26.83 1.01 14.06
C HIS A 86 -25.92 2.21 13.77
N VAL A 87 -26.46 3.41 13.91
CA VAL A 87 -25.70 4.66 13.77
C VAL A 87 -24.72 4.77 14.94
N PRO A 88 -23.44 5.11 14.70
CA PRO A 88 -22.47 5.32 15.79
C PRO A 88 -22.99 6.36 16.80
N PRO A 89 -22.87 6.11 18.12
CA PRO A 89 -23.39 7.02 19.13
C PRO A 89 -22.60 8.34 19.20
N PHE A 90 -21.32 8.32 18.82
CA PHE A 90 -20.49 9.51 18.67
C PHE A 90 -20.51 9.96 17.22
N ARG A 91 -21.01 11.17 16.98
CA ARG A 91 -20.94 11.83 15.67
C ARG A 91 -20.80 13.33 15.86
N THR A 92 -19.96 13.94 15.05
CA THR A 92 -20.10 15.38 14.81
C THR A 92 -21.23 15.65 13.83
N PRO A 93 -22.10 16.64 14.09
CA PRO A 93 -23.07 17.10 13.10
C PRO A 93 -22.37 17.40 11.77
N GLU A 94 -22.99 17.01 10.65
CA GLU A 94 -22.44 17.30 9.34
C GLU A 94 -22.42 18.82 9.11
N SER A 95 -21.23 19.35 8.89
CA SER A 95 -21.03 20.71 8.41
C SER A 95 -20.84 20.67 6.89
N VAL A 96 -21.28 21.74 6.21
CA VAL A 96 -21.04 21.91 4.76
C VAL A 96 -19.56 22.15 4.47
N ILE A 97 -18.81 22.62 5.48
CA ILE A 97 -17.37 22.96 5.42
C ILE A 97 -16.69 22.29 6.62
N PHE A 98 -15.63 21.52 6.39
CA PHE A 98 -14.93 20.74 7.43
C PHE A 98 -13.74 21.52 8.03
N ASN A 99 -13.99 22.73 8.53
CA ASN A 99 -12.96 23.63 9.08
C ASN A 99 -13.03 23.79 10.61
N ASP A 100 -13.60 22.80 11.30
CA ASP A 100 -13.88 22.78 12.75
C ASP A 100 -12.74 22.15 13.57
N ASP A 101 -11.49 22.29 13.10
CA ASP A 101 -10.31 21.65 13.68
C ASP A 101 -9.75 22.43 14.88
N GLU A 102 -9.06 21.71 15.78
CA GLU A 102 -8.36 22.36 16.90
C GLU A 102 -7.10 23.12 16.42
N GLU A 103 -6.87 24.33 16.94
CA GLU A 103 -5.76 25.22 16.59
C GLU A 103 -4.39 24.62 16.92
N ILE A 104 -3.41 24.67 15.99
CA ILE A 104 -2.03 24.24 16.25
C ILE A 104 -1.27 25.39 16.92
N ASN A 105 -0.78 25.18 18.14
CA ASN A 105 0.05 26.17 18.83
C ASN A 105 1.50 25.98 18.37
N ILE A 106 1.90 26.59 17.25
CA ILE A 106 3.29 26.61 16.80
C ILE A 106 4.02 27.67 17.63
N GLN A 107 4.24 27.39 18.93
CA GLN A 107 5.20 28.18 19.69
C GLN A 107 6.58 27.63 19.36
N SER A 108 7.36 28.43 18.63
CA SER A 108 8.80 28.27 18.54
C SER A 108 9.38 28.40 19.95
N GLU A 109 9.45 27.30 20.70
CA GLU A 109 10.14 27.27 21.98
C GLU A 109 11.62 27.52 21.73
N THR A 110 12.00 28.80 21.81
CA THR A 110 13.39 29.23 21.81
C THR A 110 13.96 28.89 23.19
N THR A 111 14.32 27.63 23.40
CA THR A 111 14.98 27.19 24.63
C THR A 111 16.45 27.58 24.55
N THR A 112 16.81 28.71 25.17
CA THR A 112 18.22 29.06 25.40
C THR A 112 18.83 28.11 26.43
N VAL A 113 19.48 27.04 25.98
CA VAL A 113 20.33 26.21 26.82
C VAL A 113 21.70 26.86 26.92
N ARG A 114 22.03 27.38 28.11
CA ARG A 114 23.40 27.79 28.46
C ARG A 114 24.21 26.58 28.91
N GLY A 115 25.22 26.23 28.11
CA GLY A 115 26.51 25.70 28.55
C GLY A 115 26.60 24.21 28.90
N GLY A 116 27.43 23.48 28.14
CA GLY A 116 27.95 22.16 28.50
C GLY A 116 28.39 21.43 27.24
N GLY A 117 29.69 21.40 26.96
CA GLY A 117 30.25 20.90 25.71
C GLY A 117 29.88 19.45 25.42
N ASP A 118 29.14 19.26 24.35
CA ASP A 118 29.06 18.01 23.64
C ASP A 118 29.14 18.31 22.14
N ARG A 119 29.75 17.41 21.38
CA ARG A 119 30.00 17.61 19.95
C ARG A 119 28.66 17.80 19.24
N VAL A 120 28.39 19.01 18.76
CA VAL A 120 27.26 19.30 17.89
C VAL A 120 27.52 18.56 16.58
N GLU A 121 26.98 17.35 16.45
CA GLU A 121 26.79 16.72 15.15
C GLU A 121 26.02 17.70 14.28
N GLY A 122 26.56 18.00 13.08
CA GLY A 122 25.90 18.89 12.13
C GLY A 122 24.48 18.40 11.81
N PRO A 123 23.63 19.27 11.23
CA PRO A 123 22.26 18.86 10.87
C PRO A 123 22.31 17.59 10.04
N ALA A 124 21.52 16.58 10.43
CA ALA A 124 21.49 15.31 9.71
C ALA A 124 20.96 15.57 8.30
N VAL A 125 21.82 15.41 7.29
CA VAL A 125 21.52 15.73 5.90
C VAL A 125 21.13 14.46 5.14
N VAL A 126 20.23 14.57 4.16
CA VAL A 126 19.94 13.48 3.21
C VAL A 126 21.23 13.01 2.54
N GLU A 127 21.51 11.72 2.67
CA GLU A 127 22.61 11.07 1.97
C GLU A 127 22.20 10.82 0.52
N MET A 128 23.03 11.25 -0.43
CA MET A 128 22.83 11.01 -1.86
C MET A 128 24.05 10.29 -2.43
N MET A 129 23.86 9.17 -3.12
CA MET A 129 24.91 8.40 -3.78
C MET A 129 24.56 8.21 -5.25
N THR A 130 25.56 8.09 -6.11
CA THR A 130 25.37 7.96 -7.55
C THR A 130 26.24 6.87 -8.13
N TYR A 131 25.67 5.99 -8.95
CA TYR A 131 26.37 4.86 -9.55
C TYR A 131 26.16 4.85 -11.06
N ALA A 132 27.25 4.84 -11.82
CA ALA A 132 27.20 4.66 -13.28
C ALA A 132 27.03 3.18 -13.62
N GLU A 133 26.29 2.86 -14.68
CA GLU A 133 26.11 1.48 -15.15
C GLU A 133 27.45 0.80 -15.39
N LEU A 134 28.34 1.46 -16.13
CA LEU A 134 29.72 1.00 -16.37
C LEU A 134 30.70 2.10 -15.97
N PRO A 135 31.89 1.75 -15.44
CA PRO A 135 32.92 2.72 -15.13
C PRO A 135 33.57 3.33 -16.40
N ALA A 136 33.47 2.63 -17.54
CA ALA A 136 34.07 3.06 -18.80
C ALA A 136 33.24 2.62 -20.02
N ILE A 137 33.29 3.43 -21.08
CA ILE A 137 32.65 3.17 -22.39
C ILE A 137 33.67 3.40 -23.50
N VAL A 138 33.54 2.66 -24.61
CA VAL A 138 34.43 2.82 -25.77
C VAL A 138 34.21 4.19 -26.45
N GLU A 139 35.29 4.88 -26.80
CA GLU A 139 35.27 6.24 -27.36
C GLU A 139 34.39 6.40 -28.62
N SER A 140 34.35 5.37 -29.48
CA SER A 140 33.63 5.38 -30.76
C SER A 140 32.16 4.99 -30.66
N VAL A 141 31.70 4.56 -29.49
CA VAL A 141 30.36 4.00 -29.30
C VAL A 141 29.41 5.08 -28.78
N THR A 142 28.20 5.09 -29.34
CA THR A 142 27.06 5.80 -28.75
C THR A 142 26.29 4.82 -27.90
N GLU A 143 26.12 5.13 -26.62
CA GLU A 143 25.23 4.37 -25.74
C GLU A 143 23.91 5.13 -25.60
N GLU A 144 22.82 4.57 -26.10
CA GLU A 144 21.54 5.28 -26.15
C GLU A 144 20.83 5.30 -24.78
N ASN A 145 20.99 4.24 -23.97
CA ASN A 145 20.29 4.06 -22.70
C ASN A 145 21.27 3.78 -21.55
N PHE A 146 22.33 4.59 -21.43
CA PHE A 146 23.30 4.41 -20.35
C PHE A 146 22.66 4.77 -19.01
N ALA A 147 22.62 3.82 -18.08
CA ALA A 147 21.95 4.00 -16.80
C ALA A 147 22.85 4.65 -15.73
N ILE A 148 22.24 5.52 -14.94
CA ILE A 148 22.83 6.13 -13.75
C ILE A 148 21.83 5.97 -12.63
N LEU A 149 22.22 5.30 -11.55
CA LEU A 149 21.43 5.17 -10.34
C LEU A 149 21.71 6.35 -9.41
N ILE A 150 20.66 7.01 -8.94
CA ILE A 150 20.71 8.00 -7.87
C ILE A 150 20.01 7.39 -6.65
N HIS A 151 20.78 7.10 -5.61
CA HIS A 151 20.31 6.59 -4.33
C HIS A 151 20.18 7.75 -3.34
N LEU A 152 19.02 7.90 -2.71
CA LEU A 152 18.76 8.85 -1.64
C LEU A 152 18.43 8.09 -0.36
N LYS A 153 18.98 8.52 0.77
CA LYS A 153 18.65 8.02 2.09
C LYS A 153 18.38 9.18 3.04
N ALA A 154 17.19 9.18 3.63
CA ALA A 154 16.87 10.14 4.65
C ALA A 154 17.69 9.89 5.92
N PRO A 155 18.06 10.96 6.64
CA PRO A 155 18.74 10.82 7.91
C PRO A 155 17.88 10.02 8.90
N SER A 156 18.54 9.29 9.78
CA SER A 156 17.87 8.62 10.90
C SER A 156 17.21 9.66 11.83
N SER A 157 16.07 9.30 12.42
CA SER A 157 15.42 10.18 13.39
C SER A 157 16.34 10.34 14.61
N PRO A 158 16.62 11.56 15.10
CA PRO A 158 17.29 11.72 16.37
C PRO A 158 16.46 11.03 17.45
N ALA A 159 17.12 10.35 18.39
CA ALA A 159 16.52 9.41 19.34
C ALA A 159 15.43 10.01 20.26
N SER A 160 15.28 11.34 20.30
CA SER A 160 14.22 12.00 21.04
C SER A 160 12.94 12.14 20.20
N LEU A 161 11.87 11.44 20.63
CA LEU A 161 10.49 11.54 20.11
C LEU A 161 9.92 12.98 20.05
N SER A 162 10.60 13.96 20.65
CA SER A 162 10.19 15.35 20.74
C SER A 162 10.52 16.23 19.54
N SER A 163 11.19 15.71 18.50
CA SER A 163 11.60 16.54 17.36
C SER A 163 10.82 16.29 16.06
N ARG A 164 9.88 15.35 15.97
CA ARG A 164 9.16 15.15 14.70
C ARG A 164 8.08 16.22 14.47
N ALA A 165 7.82 16.53 13.21
CA ALA A 165 6.70 17.38 12.82
C ALA A 165 5.35 16.81 13.35
N PRO A 166 4.43 17.67 13.83
CA PRO A 166 3.07 17.26 14.16
C PRO A 166 2.37 16.60 12.96
N LEU A 167 1.46 15.65 13.19
CA LEU A 167 0.74 14.91 12.15
C LEU A 167 -0.75 15.27 12.14
N ASP A 168 -1.34 15.43 10.95
CA ASP A 168 -2.79 15.37 10.75
C ASP A 168 -3.13 13.99 10.16
N LEU A 169 -3.82 13.14 10.93
CA LEU A 169 -4.23 11.81 10.51
C LEU A 169 -5.74 11.72 10.37
N VAL A 170 -6.22 11.30 9.19
CA VAL A 170 -7.63 10.96 8.96
C VAL A 170 -7.72 9.47 8.68
N THR A 171 -8.45 8.72 9.51
CA THR A 171 -8.66 7.29 9.28
C THR A 171 -10.06 7.02 8.77
N VAL A 172 -10.16 6.07 7.84
CA VAL A 172 -11.42 5.62 7.24
C VAL A 172 -11.61 4.15 7.58
N LEU A 173 -12.62 3.82 8.39
CA LEU A 173 -12.78 2.53 9.05
C LEU A 173 -14.05 1.82 8.57
N ASP A 174 -13.90 0.63 7.99
CA ASP A 174 -15.03 -0.22 7.63
C ASP A 174 -15.68 -0.81 8.89
N VAL A 175 -16.98 -0.59 9.04
CA VAL A 175 -17.83 -1.18 10.08
C VAL A 175 -19.05 -1.87 9.48
N SER A 176 -18.95 -2.36 8.24
CA SER A 176 -19.94 -3.21 7.59
C SER A 176 -20.18 -4.50 8.36
N GLY A 177 -21.29 -5.19 8.08
CA GLY A 177 -21.61 -6.47 8.71
C GLY A 177 -20.50 -7.53 8.58
N SER A 178 -19.70 -7.46 7.51
CA SER A 178 -18.56 -8.36 7.26
C SER A 178 -17.42 -8.22 8.28
N MET A 179 -17.37 -7.08 8.98
CA MET A 179 -16.38 -6.77 10.01
C MET A 179 -16.78 -7.31 11.39
N ALA A 180 -17.94 -7.95 11.54
CA ALA A 180 -18.41 -8.46 12.82
C ALA A 180 -17.43 -9.45 13.47
N GLY A 181 -17.49 -9.54 14.80
CA GLY A 181 -16.67 -10.45 15.58
C GLY A 181 -15.21 -10.00 15.71
N SER A 182 -14.28 -10.90 15.41
CA SER A 182 -12.84 -10.70 15.63
C SER A 182 -12.24 -9.57 14.80
N LYS A 183 -12.72 -9.34 13.57
CA LYS A 183 -12.22 -8.28 12.67
C LYS A 183 -12.42 -6.88 13.27
N LEU A 184 -13.64 -6.57 13.73
CA LEU A 184 -13.91 -5.30 14.41
C LEU A 184 -13.17 -5.18 15.74
N ALA A 185 -13.04 -6.29 16.50
CA ALA A 185 -12.26 -6.28 17.73
C ALA A 185 -10.78 -5.95 17.47
N LEU A 186 -10.19 -6.52 16.42
CA LEU A 186 -8.83 -6.22 15.99
C LEU A 186 -8.68 -4.78 15.49
N LEU A 187 -9.63 -4.28 14.70
CA LEU A 187 -9.67 -2.90 14.24
C LEU A 187 -9.68 -1.90 15.41
N LYS A 188 -10.53 -2.13 16.42
CA LYS A 188 -10.59 -1.28 17.63
C LYS A 188 -9.28 -1.27 18.41
N ARG A 189 -8.63 -2.43 18.52
CA ARG A 189 -7.31 -2.56 19.19
C ARG A 189 -6.22 -1.84 18.40
N ALA A 190 -6.15 -2.05 17.09
CA ALA A 190 -5.19 -1.37 16.21
C ALA A 190 -5.37 0.15 16.28
N MET A 191 -6.61 0.63 16.23
CA MET A 191 -6.89 2.07 16.36
C MET A 191 -6.56 2.61 17.76
N SER A 192 -6.76 1.82 18.81
CA SER A 192 -6.33 2.22 20.17
C SER A 192 -4.81 2.39 20.24
N PHE A 193 -4.05 1.44 19.68
CA PHE A 193 -2.59 1.56 19.57
C PHE A 193 -2.15 2.80 18.79
N VAL A 194 -2.82 3.12 17.68
CA VAL A 194 -2.57 4.36 16.91
C VAL A 194 -2.81 5.59 17.78
N ILE A 195 -3.96 5.68 18.47
CA ILE A 195 -4.29 6.79 19.37
C ILE A 195 -3.22 6.95 20.46
N ASP A 196 -2.73 5.84 21.02
CA ASP A 196 -1.69 5.85 22.04
C ASP A 196 -0.34 6.35 21.51
N CYS A 197 -0.01 6.05 20.24
CA CYS A 197 1.23 6.47 19.59
C CYS A 197 1.26 7.94 19.15
N LEU A 198 0.10 8.56 18.94
CA LEU A 198 0.03 9.97 18.54
C LEU A 198 0.47 10.88 19.70
N GLY A 199 1.25 11.91 19.40
CA GLY A 199 1.72 12.92 20.35
C GLY A 199 0.64 13.97 20.63
N PRO A 200 0.81 14.78 21.69
CA PRO A 200 -0.17 15.81 22.08
C PRO A 200 -0.36 16.91 21.02
N ASN A 201 0.59 17.09 20.12
CA ASN A 201 0.54 18.06 19.02
C ASN A 201 -0.06 17.48 17.73
N ASP A 202 -0.25 16.16 17.63
CA ASP A 202 -0.89 15.55 16.47
C ASP A 202 -2.39 15.68 16.55
N ARG A 203 -3.05 15.67 15.39
CA ARG A 203 -4.50 15.65 15.27
C ARG A 203 -4.99 14.38 14.59
N LEU A 204 -6.09 13.83 15.09
CA LEU A 204 -6.78 12.66 14.53
C LEU A 204 -8.23 13.01 14.22
N SER A 205 -8.71 12.56 13.06
CA SER A 205 -10.13 12.47 12.70
C SER A 205 -10.44 11.04 12.27
N VAL A 206 -11.59 10.51 12.68
CA VAL A 206 -12.01 9.14 12.34
C VAL A 206 -13.33 9.19 11.59
N ILE A 207 -13.37 8.55 10.43
CA ILE A 207 -14.57 8.36 9.62
C ILE A 207 -14.88 6.87 9.63
N ALA A 208 -16.02 6.49 10.19
CA ALA A 208 -16.53 5.12 10.13
C ALA A 208 -17.51 4.99 8.97
N PHE A 209 -17.54 3.86 8.27
CA PHE A 209 -18.49 3.65 7.20
C PHE A 209 -19.06 2.24 7.16
N SER A 210 -20.33 2.16 6.76
CA SER A 210 -20.99 0.93 6.33
C SER A 210 -21.88 1.25 5.13
N THR A 211 -23.21 1.23 5.24
CA THR A 211 -24.12 1.69 4.17
C THR A 211 -23.95 3.18 3.86
N SER A 212 -23.57 3.96 4.89
CA SER A 212 -23.23 5.38 4.80
C SER A 212 -21.93 5.65 5.57
N ALA A 213 -21.40 6.87 5.50
CA ALA A 213 -20.19 7.25 6.21
C ALA A 213 -20.48 8.30 7.30
N TRP A 214 -19.77 8.24 8.42
CA TRP A 214 -19.93 9.17 9.55
C TRP A 214 -18.58 9.61 10.08
N ARG A 215 -18.37 10.93 10.19
CA ARG A 215 -17.24 11.49 10.91
C ARG A 215 -17.52 11.45 12.41
N LEU A 216 -16.76 10.64 13.15
CA LEU A 216 -16.94 10.47 14.59
C LEU A 216 -16.54 11.75 15.35
N PHE A 217 -15.45 12.40 14.90
CA PHE A 217 -14.95 13.67 15.42
C PHE A 217 -14.04 14.37 14.37
N PRO A 218 -13.92 15.73 14.41
CA PRO A 218 -13.04 16.52 13.53
C PRO A 218 -11.56 16.29 13.88
N LEU A 219 -10.63 16.97 13.21
CA LEU A 219 -9.21 16.90 13.56
C LEU A 219 -8.97 17.45 14.98
N ARG A 220 -8.94 16.52 15.92
CA ARG A 220 -8.80 16.74 17.36
C ARG A 220 -7.36 16.49 17.78
N LYS A 221 -6.78 17.32 18.65
CA LYS A 221 -5.45 17.05 19.20
C LYS A 221 -5.44 15.82 20.08
N MET A 222 -4.41 14.99 19.96
CA MET A 222 -4.21 13.79 20.77
C MET A 222 -3.55 14.12 22.12
N THR A 223 -4.04 15.17 22.79
CA THR A 223 -3.77 15.41 24.21
C THR A 223 -4.33 14.27 25.07
N ALA A 224 -3.99 14.18 26.35
CA ALA A 224 -4.53 13.13 27.23
C ALA A 224 -6.08 13.05 27.19
N PHE A 225 -6.74 14.21 27.18
CA PHE A 225 -8.19 14.31 27.05
C PHE A 225 -8.67 13.92 25.64
N GLY A 226 -7.97 14.36 24.60
CA GLY A 226 -8.31 14.03 23.22
C GLY A 226 -8.22 12.53 22.94
N LYS A 227 -7.14 11.88 23.42
CA LYS A 227 -6.96 10.42 23.37
C LYS A 227 -8.10 9.69 24.05
N GLN A 228 -8.43 10.08 25.30
CA GLN A 228 -9.52 9.43 26.06
C GLN A 228 -10.84 9.46 25.30
N GLN A 229 -11.22 10.61 24.72
CA GLN A 229 -12.44 10.71 23.92
C GLN A 229 -12.36 9.88 22.63
N SER A 230 -11.21 9.86 21.95
CA SER A 230 -11.02 9.06 20.74
C SER A 230 -11.08 7.56 21.01
N HIS A 231 -10.55 7.08 22.13
CA HIS A 231 -10.73 5.68 22.57
C HIS A 231 -12.20 5.34 22.79
N GLN A 232 -12.95 6.22 23.47
CA GLN A 232 -14.39 6.01 23.70
C GLN A 232 -15.17 5.92 22.38
N ALA A 233 -14.90 6.84 21.45
CA ALA A 233 -15.53 6.85 20.14
C ALA A 233 -15.25 5.57 19.34
N VAL A 234 -13.98 5.15 19.23
CA VAL A 234 -13.59 3.93 18.52
C VAL A 234 -14.16 2.67 19.20
N SER A 235 -14.14 2.61 20.53
CA SER A 235 -14.66 1.47 21.29
C SER A 235 -16.16 1.27 21.10
N SER A 236 -16.89 2.34 20.79
CA SER A 236 -18.34 2.31 20.55
C SER A 236 -18.77 1.77 19.19
N LEU A 237 -17.82 1.58 18.25
CA LEU A 237 -18.15 1.12 16.89
C LEU A 237 -18.82 -0.25 16.90
N VAL A 238 -19.81 -0.45 16.03
CA VAL A 238 -20.54 -1.72 15.89
C VAL A 238 -20.58 -2.08 14.41
N ALA A 239 -20.33 -3.34 14.09
CA ALA A 239 -20.38 -3.85 12.73
C ALA A 239 -21.84 -4.07 12.32
N ASN A 240 -22.31 -3.34 11.31
CA ASN A 240 -23.64 -3.50 10.72
C ASN A 240 -23.72 -2.84 9.33
N GLY A 241 -24.68 -3.24 8.51
CA GLY A 241 -24.97 -2.61 7.22
C GLY A 241 -24.03 -3.03 6.07
N GLY A 242 -24.13 -2.30 4.96
CA GLY A 242 -23.37 -2.51 3.72
C GLY A 242 -21.99 -1.84 3.72
N THR A 243 -21.47 -1.53 2.54
CA THR A 243 -20.10 -0.99 2.35
C THR A 243 -20.12 0.16 1.33
N ASN A 244 -19.97 1.40 1.80
CA ASN A 244 -19.95 2.63 1.01
C ASN A 244 -18.64 3.39 1.29
N ILE A 245 -17.53 2.77 0.87
CA ILE A 245 -16.18 3.27 1.09
C ILE A 245 -15.96 4.68 0.54
N ALA A 246 -16.72 5.05 -0.47
CA ALA A 246 -16.43 6.23 -1.23
C ALA A 246 -17.06 7.50 -0.70
N GLU A 247 -18.25 7.41 -0.10
CA GLU A 247 -18.75 8.48 0.75
C GLU A 247 -17.73 8.76 1.86
N ALA A 248 -17.13 7.70 2.40
CA ALA A 248 -16.11 7.79 3.44
C ALA A 248 -14.81 8.45 2.95
N LEU A 249 -14.29 8.05 1.79
CA LEU A 249 -13.12 8.67 1.16
C LEU A 249 -13.38 10.12 0.74
N TRP A 250 -14.58 10.43 0.24
CA TRP A 250 -14.97 11.80 -0.09
C TRP A 250 -14.99 12.69 1.16
N LYS A 251 -15.59 12.21 2.26
CA LYS A 251 -15.54 12.90 3.56
C LYS A 251 -14.11 13.07 4.05
N ALA A 252 -13.25 12.06 3.90
CA ALA A 252 -11.84 12.13 4.31
C ALA A 252 -11.07 13.19 3.52
N SER A 253 -11.29 13.28 2.21
CA SER A 253 -10.71 14.31 1.35
C SER A 253 -11.13 15.70 1.80
N ARG A 254 -12.42 15.91 2.13
CA ARG A 254 -12.94 17.19 2.61
C ARG A 254 -12.33 17.62 3.95
N VAL A 255 -12.21 16.70 4.90
CA VAL A 255 -11.51 16.96 6.18
C VAL A 255 -10.07 17.44 5.93
N MET A 256 -9.38 16.87 4.94
CA MET A 256 -8.02 17.32 4.62
C MET A 256 -8.01 18.65 3.84
N GLU A 257 -8.91 18.86 2.89
CA GLU A 257 -8.93 20.06 2.04
C GLU A 257 -9.35 21.33 2.78
N ASP A 258 -10.36 21.21 3.63
CA ASP A 258 -11.01 22.34 4.32
C ASP A 258 -10.31 22.72 5.64
N ARG A 259 -9.28 21.97 6.05
CA ARG A 259 -8.57 22.20 7.32
C ARG A 259 -7.89 23.57 7.38
N GLN A 260 -8.04 24.25 8.51
CA GLN A 260 -7.54 25.63 8.66
C GLN A 260 -6.00 25.71 8.70
N ALA A 261 -5.33 24.69 9.25
CA ALA A 261 -3.89 24.61 9.35
C ALA A 261 -3.37 23.36 8.65
N ARG A 262 -2.40 23.51 7.74
CA ARG A 262 -1.88 22.44 6.89
C ARG A 262 -0.52 21.94 7.37
N ASN A 263 -0.42 20.65 7.67
CA ASN A 263 0.88 19.97 7.74
C ASN A 263 1.48 19.79 6.32
N PRO A 264 2.77 20.10 6.07
CA PRO A 264 3.36 20.16 4.72
C PRO A 264 3.66 18.81 4.02
N VAL A 265 2.98 17.72 4.36
CA VAL A 265 3.32 16.37 3.86
C VAL A 265 2.35 15.97 2.72
N SER A 266 2.86 15.72 1.50
CA SER A 266 2.07 15.27 0.33
C SER A 266 2.91 14.46 -0.67
N GLY A 267 2.37 13.34 -1.17
CA GLY A 267 3.10 12.34 -1.96
C GLY A 267 2.69 12.20 -3.43
N GLY A 268 3.69 12.15 -4.32
CA GLY A 268 3.59 11.80 -5.74
C GLY A 268 4.85 12.22 -6.48
N TYR A 269 5.44 11.33 -7.30
CA TYR A 269 6.58 11.68 -8.15
C TYR A 269 6.14 12.36 -9.44
N ALA A 270 6.01 13.68 -9.42
CA ALA A 270 6.01 14.43 -10.68
C ALA A 270 7.45 14.46 -11.21
N SER A 271 7.68 14.11 -12.46
CA SER A 271 8.99 14.25 -13.09
C SER A 271 8.87 14.95 -14.43
N GLY A 272 9.96 15.60 -14.84
CA GLY A 272 10.02 16.32 -16.09
C GLY A 272 11.47 16.50 -16.54
N VAL A 273 11.64 16.67 -17.84
CA VAL A 273 12.90 17.06 -18.46
C VAL A 273 12.68 18.41 -19.12
N SER A 274 13.63 19.32 -18.92
CA SER A 274 13.69 20.63 -19.57
C SER A 274 13.62 20.50 -21.09
N ASP A 275 13.06 21.51 -21.76
CA ASP A 275 12.95 21.55 -23.23
C ASP A 275 14.32 21.44 -23.94
N ASP A 276 15.39 21.86 -23.28
CA ASP A 276 16.77 21.75 -23.81
C ASP A 276 17.42 20.38 -23.55
N GLY A 277 16.75 19.49 -22.80
CA GLY A 277 17.23 18.17 -22.44
C GLY A 277 18.41 18.16 -21.47
N ARG A 278 18.80 19.30 -20.89
CA ARG A 278 19.99 19.43 -20.03
C ARG A 278 19.70 19.34 -18.55
N GLU A 279 18.46 19.59 -18.16
CA GLU A 279 18.00 19.49 -16.78
C GLU A 279 16.79 18.58 -16.69
N GLY A 280 16.72 17.80 -15.62
CA GLY A 280 15.55 17.00 -15.28
C GLY A 280 15.27 17.13 -13.80
N PHE A 281 14.02 16.97 -13.40
CA PHE A 281 13.61 16.97 -12.01
C PHE A 281 12.69 15.79 -11.70
N VAL A 282 12.75 15.35 -10.46
CA VAL A 282 11.83 14.38 -9.86
C VAL A 282 11.39 14.94 -8.52
N GLU A 283 10.10 15.22 -8.37
CA GLU A 283 9.49 15.66 -7.11
C GLU A 283 9.31 14.45 -6.20
N VAL A 284 10.24 14.20 -5.27
CA VAL A 284 10.23 12.99 -4.43
C VAL A 284 9.00 12.93 -3.48
N GLY A 285 8.36 14.07 -3.22
CA GLY A 285 7.41 14.22 -2.13
C GLY A 285 8.14 14.05 -0.79
N ASP A 286 7.45 13.49 0.19
CA ASP A 286 8.01 13.29 1.53
C ASP A 286 8.99 12.11 1.56
N LEU A 287 10.03 12.22 2.37
CA LEU A 287 10.97 11.15 2.68
C LEU A 287 11.06 11.00 4.20
N TYR A 288 10.63 9.86 4.73
CA TYR A 288 10.61 9.61 6.17
C TYR A 288 12.00 9.22 6.69
N ALA A 289 12.21 9.32 8.00
CA ALA A 289 13.47 8.90 8.62
C ALA A 289 13.85 7.46 8.23
N ASP A 290 15.13 7.26 7.92
CA ASP A 290 15.72 6.00 7.44
C ASP A 290 15.17 5.47 6.11
N GLU A 291 14.31 6.24 5.44
CA GLU A 291 13.71 5.83 4.18
C GLU A 291 14.69 6.01 3.02
N GLU A 292 14.71 5.03 2.11
CA GLU A 292 15.61 4.99 0.96
C GLU A 292 14.84 5.06 -0.36
N ARG A 293 15.46 5.69 -1.37
CA ARG A 293 14.92 5.83 -2.73
C ARG A 293 16.00 5.70 -3.79
N ASP A 294 15.73 4.83 -4.74
CA ASP A 294 16.54 4.59 -5.91
C ASP A 294 15.86 5.14 -7.17
N PHE A 295 16.57 5.97 -7.92
CA PHE A 295 16.11 6.52 -9.19
C PHE A 295 17.06 6.12 -10.30
N LEU A 296 16.54 5.38 -11.27
CA LEU A 296 17.28 5.03 -12.47
C LEU A 296 17.08 6.10 -13.55
N VAL A 297 18.16 6.80 -13.90
CA VAL A 297 18.18 7.82 -14.96
C VAL A 297 18.93 7.26 -16.15
N THR A 298 18.26 7.16 -17.31
CA THR A 298 18.91 6.77 -18.56
C THR A 298 19.30 8.00 -19.36
N VAL A 299 20.55 8.04 -19.83
CA VAL A 299 21.07 9.11 -20.67
C VAL A 299 21.68 8.58 -21.95
N ARG A 300 21.55 9.37 -23.02
CA ARG A 300 22.25 9.13 -24.27
C ARG A 300 23.67 9.67 -24.17
N VAL A 301 24.65 8.80 -24.34
CA VAL A 301 26.07 9.11 -24.21
C VAL A 301 26.72 9.04 -25.60
N PRO A 302 26.95 10.18 -26.27
CA PRO A 302 27.52 10.22 -27.61
C PRO A 302 29.01 9.80 -27.61
N PRO A 303 29.63 9.57 -28.78
CA PRO A 303 31.06 9.31 -28.88
C PRO A 303 31.86 10.47 -28.30
N GLY A 304 32.96 10.15 -27.63
CA GLY A 304 33.75 11.14 -26.90
C GLY A 304 35.11 10.58 -26.50
N ARG A 305 36.01 11.47 -26.04
CA ARG A 305 37.36 11.11 -25.60
C ARG A 305 37.62 11.61 -24.18
N GLY A 306 38.51 10.93 -23.46
CA GLY A 306 38.86 11.27 -22.08
C GLY A 306 37.69 11.07 -21.11
N ASP A 307 37.65 11.85 -20.03
CA ASP A 307 36.60 11.75 -19.02
C ASP A 307 35.36 12.54 -19.47
N THR A 308 34.21 11.87 -19.51
CA THR A 308 32.93 12.51 -19.84
C THR A 308 32.07 12.65 -18.58
N ALA A 309 31.76 13.88 -18.19
CA ALA A 309 30.74 14.15 -17.17
C ALA A 309 29.35 13.93 -17.77
N LEU A 310 28.53 13.11 -17.12
CA LEU A 310 27.20 12.73 -17.59
C LEU A 310 26.08 13.51 -16.88
N VAL A 311 25.95 13.31 -15.57
CA VAL A 311 24.85 13.88 -14.78
C VAL A 311 25.39 14.51 -13.50
N LEU A 312 24.94 15.71 -13.20
CA LEU A 312 25.15 16.38 -11.93
C LEU A 312 23.88 16.24 -11.08
N ALA A 313 23.93 15.38 -10.06
CA ALA A 313 22.79 15.16 -9.18
C ALA A 313 22.75 16.18 -8.04
N ALA A 314 21.56 16.77 -7.82
CA ALA A 314 21.26 17.64 -6.69
C ALA A 314 19.87 17.29 -6.12
N VAL A 315 19.74 17.32 -4.80
CA VAL A 315 18.45 17.20 -4.10
C VAL A 315 18.24 18.47 -3.27
N THR A 316 17.03 19.02 -3.33
CA THR A 316 16.61 20.14 -2.49
C THR A 316 15.37 19.69 -1.73
N TYR A 317 15.37 19.90 -0.42
CA TYR A 317 14.26 19.50 0.44
C TYR A 317 14.01 20.53 1.53
N ARG A 318 12.81 20.50 2.11
CA ARG A 318 12.48 21.25 3.31
C ARG A 318 12.46 20.30 4.49
N ASP A 319 13.31 20.54 5.47
CA ASP A 319 13.34 19.76 6.69
C ASP A 319 12.05 20.01 7.49
N ALA A 320 11.31 18.96 7.80
CA ALA A 320 9.99 19.08 8.42
C ALA A 320 10.05 19.56 9.88
N VAL A 321 11.21 19.42 10.53
CA VAL A 321 11.43 19.74 11.95
C VAL A 321 11.88 21.18 12.10
N THR A 322 12.94 21.54 11.38
CA THR A 322 13.57 22.87 11.42
C THR A 322 12.89 23.87 10.50
N ALA A 323 12.08 23.40 9.54
CA ALA A 323 11.48 24.19 8.46
C ALA A 323 12.49 24.81 7.49
N ASP A 324 13.78 24.48 7.62
CA ASP A 324 14.87 24.98 6.78
C ASP A 324 14.86 24.32 5.41
N SER A 325 15.30 25.07 4.39
CA SER A 325 15.51 24.54 3.05
C SER A 325 16.96 24.13 2.89
N VAL A 326 17.19 22.85 2.60
CA VAL A 326 18.53 22.27 2.46
C VAL A 326 18.73 21.83 1.01
N ARG A 327 19.91 22.11 0.45
CA ARG A 327 20.33 21.63 -0.87
C ARG A 327 21.60 20.80 -0.73
N VAL A 328 21.55 19.59 -1.25
CA VAL A 328 22.69 18.67 -1.32
C VAL A 328 23.02 18.45 -2.78
N GLN A 329 24.29 18.60 -3.14
CA GLN A 329 24.76 18.39 -4.50
C GLN A 329 26.01 17.52 -4.47
N ARG A 330 26.10 16.56 -5.39
CA ARG A 330 27.28 15.70 -5.54
C ARG A 330 28.16 16.17 -6.69
N ALA A 331 29.34 15.58 -6.79
CA ALA A 331 30.17 15.70 -7.98
C ALA A 331 29.45 15.08 -9.19
N PRO A 332 29.73 15.52 -10.42
CA PRO A 332 29.15 14.91 -11.61
C PRO A 332 29.56 13.44 -11.71
N VAL A 333 28.63 12.61 -12.18
CA VAL A 333 28.92 11.22 -12.54
C VAL A 333 29.80 11.23 -13.78
N ILE A 334 31.01 10.69 -13.67
CA ILE A 334 32.00 10.66 -14.73
C ILE A 334 32.10 9.23 -15.28
N VAL A 335 32.16 9.12 -16.60
CA VAL A 335 32.50 7.88 -17.29
C VAL A 335 33.79 8.08 -18.09
N VAL A 336 34.71 7.15 -17.93
CA VAL A 336 35.99 7.16 -18.65
C VAL A 336 35.77 6.66 -20.07
N ARG A 337 36.28 7.39 -21.07
CA ARG A 337 36.27 6.94 -22.46
C ARG A 337 37.55 6.21 -22.80
N THR A 338 37.43 4.98 -23.27
CA THR A 338 38.57 4.12 -23.59
C THR A 338 38.65 3.82 -25.08
N ALA A 339 39.85 3.90 -25.65
CA ALA A 339 40.09 3.54 -27.05
C ALA A 339 39.87 2.04 -27.34
N VAL A 340 40.00 1.19 -26.32
CA VAL A 340 39.83 -0.27 -26.41
C VAL A 340 38.67 -0.71 -25.52
N ARG A 341 37.95 -1.75 -25.95
CA ARG A 341 36.89 -2.38 -25.15
C ARG A 341 37.50 -3.01 -23.89
N VAL A 342 37.18 -2.44 -22.74
CA VAL A 342 37.53 -3.02 -21.43
C VAL A 342 36.40 -3.96 -21.02
N ALA A 343 36.74 -5.15 -20.54
CA ALA A 343 35.76 -6.07 -19.97
C ALA A 343 35.29 -5.51 -18.62
N THR A 344 34.28 -4.66 -18.64
CA THR A 344 33.65 -4.06 -17.47
C THR A 344 32.33 -4.77 -17.17
N THR A 345 32.03 -4.95 -15.89
CA THR A 345 30.72 -5.43 -15.44
C THR A 345 29.86 -4.28 -14.98
N VAL A 346 28.54 -4.44 -15.11
CA VAL A 346 27.58 -3.47 -14.58
C VAL A 346 27.76 -3.28 -13.08
N ALA A 347 27.58 -2.07 -12.55
CA ALA A 347 27.56 -1.84 -11.11
C ALA A 347 26.42 -2.65 -10.45
N PRO A 348 26.68 -3.41 -9.37
CA PRO A 348 25.67 -4.28 -8.76
C PRO A 348 24.43 -3.51 -8.29
N GLU A 349 24.58 -2.25 -7.87
CA GLU A 349 23.47 -1.38 -7.47
C GLU A 349 22.56 -1.06 -8.66
N VAL A 350 23.15 -0.71 -9.80
CA VAL A 350 22.41 -0.42 -11.05
C VAL A 350 21.74 -1.69 -11.58
N GLU A 351 22.44 -2.83 -11.54
CA GLU A 351 21.91 -4.14 -11.97
C GLU A 351 20.71 -4.56 -11.12
N ARG A 352 20.81 -4.41 -9.79
CA ARG A 352 19.73 -4.69 -8.85
C ARG A 352 18.50 -3.83 -9.09
N GLU A 353 18.69 -2.52 -9.31
CA GLU A 353 17.58 -1.62 -9.58
C GLU A 353 16.89 -1.93 -10.91
N TRP A 354 17.64 -2.25 -11.97
CA TRP A 354 17.08 -2.73 -13.23
C TRP A 354 16.20 -3.97 -13.03
N HIS A 355 16.67 -4.92 -12.23
CA HIS A 355 15.94 -6.13 -11.92
C HIS A 355 14.64 -5.84 -11.15
N ARG A 356 14.65 -4.91 -10.20
CA ARG A 356 13.47 -4.46 -9.46
C ARG A 356 12.44 -3.78 -10.38
N VAL A 357 12.89 -2.87 -11.26
CA VAL A 357 12.01 -2.18 -12.22
C VAL A 357 11.34 -3.19 -13.16
N ARG A 358 12.12 -4.09 -13.76
CA ARG A 358 11.59 -5.16 -14.63
C ARG A 358 10.64 -6.09 -13.89
N ALA A 359 10.94 -6.46 -12.64
CA ALA A 359 10.04 -7.25 -11.83
C ALA A 359 8.70 -6.55 -11.61
N THR A 360 8.71 -5.23 -11.39
CA THR A 360 7.47 -4.45 -11.22
C THR A 360 6.63 -4.42 -12.51
N GLU A 361 7.27 -4.29 -13.68
CA GLU A 361 6.59 -4.41 -14.98
C GLU A 361 5.99 -5.81 -15.19
N ASP A 362 6.76 -6.86 -14.87
CA ASP A 362 6.32 -8.26 -14.97
C ASP A 362 5.17 -8.56 -13.98
N MET A 363 5.21 -8.03 -12.75
CA MET A 363 4.09 -8.11 -11.79
C MET A 363 2.82 -7.45 -12.35
N ALA A 364 2.94 -6.30 -13.00
CA ALA A 364 1.81 -5.59 -13.60
C ALA A 364 1.22 -6.37 -14.78
N ALA A 365 2.09 -6.96 -15.62
CA ALA A 365 1.68 -7.83 -16.72
C ALA A 365 1.01 -9.12 -16.23
N ALA A 366 1.56 -9.77 -15.20
CA ALA A 366 0.97 -10.95 -14.58
C ALA A 366 -0.41 -10.65 -13.99
N ARG A 367 -0.55 -9.50 -13.32
CA ARG A 367 -1.84 -9.02 -12.84
C ARG A 367 -2.84 -8.82 -13.98
N ALA A 368 -2.43 -8.15 -15.06
CA ALA A 368 -3.29 -7.91 -16.21
C ALA A 368 -3.76 -9.22 -16.85
N ALA A 369 -2.89 -10.23 -16.94
CA ALA A 369 -3.25 -11.57 -17.40
C ALA A 369 -4.27 -12.26 -16.46
N ALA A 370 -4.04 -12.24 -15.14
CA ALA A 370 -4.95 -12.81 -14.16
C ALA A 370 -6.33 -12.14 -14.15
N GLU A 371 -6.40 -10.80 -14.29
CA GLU A 371 -7.67 -10.07 -14.45
C GLU A 371 -8.40 -10.44 -15.76
N GLY A 372 -7.66 -10.84 -16.79
CA GLY A 372 -8.18 -11.44 -18.03
C GLY A 372 -8.63 -12.91 -17.88
N ASN A 373 -8.56 -13.48 -16.67
CA ASN A 373 -8.74 -14.91 -16.37
C ASN A 373 -7.69 -15.85 -17.00
N ASP A 374 -6.53 -15.34 -17.42
CA ASP A 374 -5.40 -16.13 -17.91
C ASP A 374 -4.36 -16.35 -16.80
N PHE A 375 -4.69 -17.26 -15.88
CA PHE A 375 -3.86 -17.58 -14.71
C PHE A 375 -2.58 -18.33 -15.07
N ALA A 376 -2.62 -19.14 -16.13
CA ALA A 376 -1.44 -19.83 -16.64
C ALA A 376 -0.40 -18.83 -17.12
N ARG A 377 -0.82 -17.84 -17.93
CA ARG A 377 0.07 -16.77 -18.39
C ARG A 377 0.60 -15.92 -17.24
N ALA A 378 -0.24 -15.61 -16.24
CA ALA A 378 0.18 -14.87 -15.06
C ALA A 378 1.30 -15.60 -14.30
N ALA A 379 1.13 -16.91 -14.05
CA ALA A 379 2.14 -17.73 -13.38
C ALA A 379 3.43 -17.85 -14.19
N GLU A 380 3.34 -18.00 -15.52
CA GLU A 380 4.51 -18.05 -16.41
C GLU A 380 5.34 -16.76 -16.37
N ILE A 381 4.69 -15.59 -16.37
CA ILE A 381 5.39 -14.29 -16.30
C ILE A 381 6.18 -14.18 -15.00
N LEU A 382 5.54 -14.48 -13.87
CA LEU A 382 6.17 -14.44 -12.55
C LEU A 382 7.33 -15.44 -12.43
N GLU A 383 7.13 -16.67 -12.92
CA GLU A 383 8.14 -17.71 -12.93
C GLU A 383 9.35 -17.34 -13.79
N ALA A 384 9.11 -16.81 -15.00
CA ALA A 384 10.18 -16.38 -15.89
C ALA A 384 11.02 -15.26 -15.24
N ARG A 385 10.36 -14.29 -14.59
CA ARG A 385 11.05 -13.23 -13.87
C ARG A 385 11.87 -13.77 -12.69
N ARG A 386 11.29 -14.66 -11.89
CA ARG A 386 11.93 -15.32 -10.75
C ARG A 386 13.18 -16.11 -11.17
N ARG A 387 13.07 -16.97 -12.19
CA ARG A 387 14.22 -17.75 -12.72
C ARG A 387 15.35 -16.87 -13.23
N ALA A 388 15.03 -15.75 -13.87
CA ALA A 388 16.03 -14.82 -14.37
C ALA A 388 16.77 -14.06 -13.24
N LEU A 389 16.13 -13.87 -12.07
CA LEU A 389 16.79 -13.37 -10.88
C LEU A 389 17.68 -14.44 -10.24
N GLU A 390 17.18 -15.68 -10.13
CA GLU A 390 17.93 -16.80 -9.55
C GLU A 390 19.16 -17.21 -10.37
N SER A 391 19.11 -17.04 -11.70
CA SER A 391 20.25 -17.28 -12.58
C SER A 391 21.30 -16.17 -12.53
N CYS A 392 20.99 -15.01 -11.94
CA CYS A 392 21.93 -13.91 -11.76
C CYS A 392 22.91 -14.23 -10.62
N ALA A 393 24.03 -14.88 -10.96
CA ALA A 393 25.02 -15.33 -9.98
C ALA A 393 25.56 -14.21 -9.07
N ARG A 394 25.65 -12.97 -9.59
CA ARG A 394 26.18 -11.79 -8.88
C ARG A 394 25.27 -11.31 -7.75
N LEU A 395 23.96 -11.38 -7.96
CA LEU A 395 22.95 -10.91 -7.00
C LEU A 395 22.31 -12.06 -6.20
N ARG A 396 22.78 -13.30 -6.39
CA ARG A 396 22.17 -14.49 -5.77
C ARG A 396 22.14 -14.45 -4.24
N ALA A 397 23.11 -13.77 -3.61
CA ALA A 397 23.20 -13.60 -2.15
C ALA A 397 22.82 -12.19 -1.69
N ASP A 398 22.40 -11.30 -2.60
CA ASP A 398 21.98 -9.94 -2.27
C ASP A 398 20.62 -9.99 -1.53
N PRO A 399 20.51 -9.45 -0.31
CA PRO A 399 19.31 -9.60 0.52
C PRO A 399 18.02 -9.07 -0.15
N GLN A 400 18.11 -7.93 -0.86
CA GLN A 400 16.96 -7.35 -1.56
C GLN A 400 16.52 -8.24 -2.73
N THR A 401 17.48 -8.81 -3.45
CA THR A 401 17.21 -9.75 -4.53
C THR A 401 16.57 -11.04 -4.02
N VAL A 402 17.07 -11.60 -2.91
CA VAL A 402 16.50 -12.78 -2.27
C VAL A 402 15.06 -12.51 -1.80
N ALA A 403 14.82 -11.35 -1.18
CA ALA A 403 13.47 -10.93 -0.78
C ALA A 403 12.52 -10.82 -1.98
N LEU A 404 12.97 -10.18 -3.08
CA LEU A 404 12.18 -10.05 -4.30
C LEU A 404 11.86 -11.41 -4.95
N VAL A 405 12.80 -12.35 -4.95
CA VAL A 405 12.57 -13.72 -5.44
C VAL A 405 11.51 -14.43 -4.60
N ALA A 406 11.57 -14.30 -3.27
CA ALA A 406 10.57 -14.86 -2.37
C ALA A 406 9.18 -14.23 -2.62
N GLU A 407 9.11 -12.91 -2.79
CA GLU A 407 7.86 -12.21 -3.13
C GLU A 407 7.25 -12.70 -4.45
N LEU A 408 8.07 -12.83 -5.50
CA LEU A 408 7.60 -13.31 -6.81
C LEU A 408 7.06 -14.74 -6.74
N ARG A 409 7.68 -15.59 -5.92
CA ARG A 409 7.22 -16.96 -5.69
C ARG A 409 5.86 -16.98 -4.98
N GLU A 410 5.70 -16.16 -3.94
CA GLU A 410 4.42 -16.05 -3.23
C GLU A 410 3.31 -15.51 -4.15
N MET A 411 3.62 -14.53 -5.01
CA MET A 411 2.69 -14.03 -6.03
C MET A 411 2.26 -15.13 -7.01
N GLN A 412 3.21 -15.97 -7.44
CA GLN A 412 2.95 -17.07 -8.36
C GLN A 412 1.98 -18.10 -7.74
N ASP A 413 2.24 -18.53 -6.50
CA ASP A 413 1.42 -19.52 -5.79
C ASP A 413 -0.02 -19.01 -5.55
N ARG A 414 -0.18 -17.69 -5.34
CA ARG A 414 -1.48 -17.04 -5.15
C ARG A 414 -2.18 -16.69 -6.47
N ALA A 415 -1.47 -16.64 -7.59
CA ALA A 415 -2.02 -16.38 -8.92
C ALA A 415 -2.35 -17.66 -9.72
N GLU A 416 -2.17 -18.84 -9.12
CA GLU A 416 -2.33 -20.15 -9.78
C GLU A 416 -3.74 -20.37 -10.36
N ASN A 417 -4.78 -19.90 -9.66
CA ASN A 417 -6.17 -20.10 -10.07
C ASN A 417 -7.08 -18.98 -9.54
N ARG A 418 -8.27 -18.90 -10.13
CA ARG A 418 -9.28 -17.87 -9.84
C ARG A 418 -9.62 -17.76 -8.35
N PRO A 419 -10.02 -18.84 -7.63
CA PRO A 419 -10.36 -18.72 -6.21
C PRO A 419 -9.24 -18.12 -5.36
N ARG A 420 -8.00 -18.60 -5.53
CA ARG A 420 -6.84 -18.09 -4.78
C ARG A 420 -6.50 -16.64 -5.11
N TYR A 421 -6.58 -16.30 -6.39
CA TYR A 421 -6.29 -14.95 -6.84
C TYR A 421 -7.33 -13.96 -6.29
N GLU A 422 -8.61 -14.29 -6.34
CA GLU A 422 -9.68 -13.44 -5.80
C GLU A 422 -9.65 -13.33 -4.28
N GLU A 423 -9.35 -14.42 -3.58
CA GLU A 423 -9.30 -14.45 -2.12
C GLU A 423 -8.10 -13.67 -1.55
N SER A 424 -6.92 -13.78 -2.17
CA SER A 424 -5.71 -13.14 -1.63
C SER A 424 -4.68 -12.69 -2.65
N GLY A 425 -4.55 -13.37 -3.81
CA GLY A 425 -3.49 -13.07 -4.78
C GLY A 425 -3.56 -11.67 -5.38
N ARG A 426 -4.77 -11.19 -5.68
CA ARG A 426 -5.01 -9.84 -6.21
C ARG A 426 -4.51 -8.77 -5.26
N ALA A 427 -4.86 -8.87 -3.98
CA ALA A 427 -4.44 -7.93 -2.96
C ALA A 427 -2.92 -8.00 -2.74
N TYR A 428 -2.34 -9.20 -2.71
CA TYR A 428 -0.92 -9.41 -2.54
C TYR A 428 -0.09 -8.79 -3.68
N ILE A 429 -0.48 -9.03 -4.94
CA ILE A 429 0.19 -8.45 -6.11
C ILE A 429 0.06 -6.92 -6.12
N LEU A 430 -1.12 -6.37 -5.78
CA LEU A 430 -1.31 -4.93 -5.66
C LEU A 430 -0.43 -4.30 -4.57
N ALA A 431 -0.29 -4.97 -3.42
CA ALA A 431 0.61 -4.52 -2.36
C ALA A 431 2.07 -4.58 -2.82
N GLY A 432 2.49 -5.65 -3.49
CA GLY A 432 3.81 -5.76 -4.14
C GLY A 432 4.09 -4.62 -5.10
N LEU A 433 3.19 -4.38 -6.06
CA LEU A 433 3.28 -3.30 -7.03
C LEU A 433 3.38 -1.93 -6.37
N SER A 434 2.53 -1.65 -5.37
CA SER A 434 2.58 -0.40 -4.62
C SER A 434 3.93 -0.26 -3.92
N SER A 435 4.37 -1.29 -3.22
CA SER A 435 5.61 -1.28 -2.46
C SER A 435 6.82 -0.97 -3.34
N HIS A 436 6.98 -1.66 -4.47
CA HIS A 436 8.08 -1.42 -5.40
C HIS A 436 7.93 -0.12 -6.19
N SER A 437 6.72 0.29 -6.57
CA SER A 437 6.51 1.56 -7.29
C SER A 437 6.84 2.78 -6.44
N TRP A 438 6.58 2.70 -5.14
CA TRP A 438 6.86 3.79 -4.21
C TRP A 438 8.17 3.63 -3.44
N GLN A 439 8.77 2.43 -3.50
CA GLN A 439 9.87 1.97 -2.64
C GLN A 439 9.54 2.15 -1.15
N ARG A 440 8.29 1.81 -0.80
CA ARG A 440 7.73 1.95 0.54
C ARG A 440 7.24 0.61 1.05
N ALA A 441 7.39 0.37 2.35
CA ALA A 441 6.76 -0.78 2.97
C ALA A 441 5.23 -0.68 2.82
N THR A 442 4.60 -1.81 2.47
CA THR A 442 3.14 -1.94 2.42
C THR A 442 2.73 -3.20 3.19
N ALA A 443 1.60 -3.17 3.88
CA ALA A 443 1.05 -4.36 4.52
C ALA A 443 0.70 -5.43 3.48
N ARG A 444 1.08 -6.69 3.72
CA ARG A 444 0.85 -7.82 2.80
C ARG A 444 0.00 -8.96 3.37
N GLY A 445 -0.79 -8.69 4.41
CA GLY A 445 -1.71 -9.67 5.03
C GLY A 445 -0.99 -10.86 5.67
N ASP A 446 -1.72 -11.98 5.86
CA ASP A 446 -1.26 -13.24 6.48
C ASP A 446 -0.28 -14.01 5.57
N SER A 447 0.82 -13.38 5.18
CA SER A 447 1.93 -14.10 4.54
C SER A 447 2.47 -15.09 5.58
N THR A 448 2.28 -16.38 5.33
CA THR A 448 2.56 -17.49 6.26
C THR A 448 4.05 -17.68 6.61
N GLU A 449 4.93 -16.82 6.09
CA GLU A 449 6.37 -16.80 6.37
C GLU A 449 6.78 -15.47 7.03
N LEU A 450 6.04 -15.05 8.06
CA LEU A 450 6.46 -13.98 8.97
C LEU A 450 7.60 -14.49 9.87
N THR A 451 8.84 -14.13 9.52
CA THR A 451 9.93 -13.74 10.47
C THR A 451 11.25 -13.39 9.79
N GLY A 452 11.48 -13.72 8.51
CA GLY A 452 12.86 -13.68 7.96
C GLY A 452 13.14 -12.73 6.80
N LEU A 453 12.28 -12.70 5.77
CA LEU A 453 12.77 -12.37 4.42
C LEU A 453 11.96 -11.33 3.63
N VAL A 454 10.70 -11.05 3.99
CA VAL A 454 9.80 -10.20 3.18
C VAL A 454 9.42 -8.93 3.93
N HIS A 455 10.44 -8.16 4.30
CA HIS A 455 10.29 -6.83 4.93
C HIS A 455 10.99 -5.74 4.10
N THR A 456 10.81 -5.82 2.78
CA THR A 456 11.37 -4.87 1.82
C THR A 456 10.87 -3.45 2.12
N TYR A 457 11.79 -2.48 2.16
CA TYR A 457 11.54 -1.05 2.46
C TYR A 457 11.01 -0.74 3.87
N GLN A 458 11.06 -1.68 4.81
CA GLN A 458 10.75 -1.36 6.21
C GLN A 458 11.90 -0.58 6.84
N THR A 459 11.57 0.53 7.48
CA THR A 459 12.54 1.26 8.29
C THR A 459 12.62 0.66 9.70
N PRO A 460 13.74 0.85 10.43
CA PRO A 460 13.85 0.39 11.81
C PRO A 460 12.70 0.87 12.71
N SER A 461 12.25 2.11 12.49
CA SER A 461 11.10 2.69 13.20
C SER A 461 9.78 1.96 12.91
N MET A 462 9.57 1.49 11.67
CA MET A 462 8.39 0.69 11.32
C MET A 462 8.42 -0.69 11.98
N VAL A 463 9.59 -1.33 12.01
CA VAL A 463 9.81 -2.62 12.66
C VAL A 463 9.56 -2.53 14.16
N ASP A 464 10.11 -1.51 14.82
CA ASP A 464 9.85 -1.24 16.24
C ASP A 464 8.35 -1.01 16.50
N MET A 465 7.68 -0.21 15.67
CA MET A 465 6.25 0.05 15.80
C MET A 465 5.42 -1.22 15.67
N LEU A 466 5.76 -2.11 14.72
CA LEU A 466 5.13 -3.43 14.58
C LEU A 466 5.34 -4.27 15.84
N HIS A 467 6.59 -4.40 16.31
CA HIS A 467 6.89 -5.15 17.53
C HIS A 467 6.13 -4.61 18.74
N ARG A 468 6.07 -3.29 18.92
CA ARG A 468 5.30 -2.66 20.00
C ARG A 468 3.82 -2.93 19.87
N SER A 469 3.26 -2.90 18.65
CA SER A 469 1.85 -3.22 18.43
C SER A 469 1.53 -4.67 18.82
N HIS A 470 2.43 -5.62 18.51
CA HIS A 470 2.28 -7.03 18.86
C HIS A 470 2.50 -7.30 20.36
N ALA A 471 3.49 -6.68 20.99
CA ALA A 471 3.76 -6.83 22.42
C ALA A 471 2.62 -6.28 23.31
N LEU A 472 1.87 -5.32 22.80
CA LEU A 472 0.70 -4.75 23.48
C LEU A 472 -0.60 -5.52 23.17
N LEU A 473 -0.57 -6.55 22.32
CA LEU A 473 -1.69 -7.44 22.05
C LEU A 473 -1.61 -8.69 22.97
N PRO A 474 -2.67 -9.05 23.73
CA PRO A 474 -2.67 -10.26 24.55
C PRO A 474 -2.51 -11.54 23.71
N GLU A 475 -1.84 -12.57 24.27
CA GLU A 475 -1.52 -13.88 23.66
C GLU A 475 -2.68 -14.60 22.93
N VAL A 476 -3.93 -14.24 23.23
CA VAL A 476 -5.13 -14.80 22.61
C VAL A 476 -5.17 -14.58 21.08
N VAL A 477 -4.48 -13.56 20.55
CA VAL A 477 -4.45 -13.26 19.11
C VAL A 477 -3.56 -14.24 18.32
N ASP A 478 -2.45 -14.72 18.88
CA ASP A 478 -1.57 -15.68 18.22
C ASP A 478 -2.25 -17.05 17.99
N ALA A 479 -3.20 -17.40 18.86
CA ALA A 479 -4.03 -18.58 18.71
C ALA A 479 -5.15 -18.41 17.66
N LEU A 480 -5.61 -17.18 17.41
CA LEU A 480 -6.72 -16.88 16.49
C LEU A 480 -6.26 -16.57 15.05
N ASN A 481 -5.00 -16.17 14.86
CA ASN A 481 -4.40 -15.98 13.54
C ASN A 481 -4.01 -17.31 12.85
N ARG A 482 -4.04 -18.44 13.58
CA ARG A 482 -3.86 -19.77 12.99
C ARG A 482 -5.21 -20.31 12.50
N SER A 483 -5.52 -20.12 11.22
CA SER A 483 -6.59 -20.90 10.58
C SER A 483 -6.16 -22.38 10.47
N PRO A 484 -7.09 -23.34 10.63
CA PRO A 484 -6.74 -24.76 10.74
C PRO A 484 -6.17 -25.27 9.41
N THR A 485 -4.93 -25.75 9.45
CA THR A 485 -4.31 -26.47 8.34
C THR A 485 -5.18 -27.70 8.02
N VAL A 486 -5.78 -27.73 6.83
CA VAL A 486 -6.32 -28.99 6.29
C VAL A 486 -5.11 -29.88 6.03
N ALA A 487 -4.83 -30.78 6.97
CA ALA A 487 -3.84 -31.82 6.77
C ALA A 487 -4.25 -32.65 5.54
N PRO A 488 -3.34 -32.93 4.59
CA PRO A 488 -3.66 -33.84 3.50
C PRO A 488 -3.95 -35.21 4.10
N SER A 489 -5.09 -35.78 3.71
CA SER A 489 -5.46 -37.16 4.03
C SER A 489 -4.37 -38.10 3.50
N ARG A 490 -3.53 -38.63 4.40
CA ARG A 490 -2.58 -39.70 4.07
C ARG A 490 -3.38 -40.95 3.70
N THR A 491 -3.52 -41.20 2.40
CA THR A 491 -3.69 -42.55 1.89
C THR A 491 -2.40 -43.34 2.20
N PRO A 492 -2.47 -44.51 2.85
CA PRO A 492 -1.28 -45.30 3.10
C PRO A 492 -0.75 -45.86 1.77
N ALA A 493 0.53 -45.60 1.50
CA ALA A 493 1.26 -46.12 0.36
C ALA A 493 1.33 -47.65 0.41
N VAL A 494 1.06 -48.28 -0.72
CA VAL A 494 1.27 -49.70 -0.98
C VAL A 494 2.74 -49.91 -1.33
N ASP A 495 3.46 -50.65 -0.48
CA ASP A 495 4.84 -51.10 -0.75
C ASP A 495 4.83 -52.45 -1.50
N PRO A 496 5.61 -52.64 -2.57
CA PRO A 496 5.61 -53.87 -3.36
C PRO A 496 6.70 -54.86 -2.92
N GLY A 497 6.27 -56.07 -2.50
CA GLY A 497 7.02 -57.35 -2.52
C GLY A 497 8.23 -57.46 -1.58
N SER A 498 8.57 -58.59 -0.95
CA SER A 498 8.14 -60.00 -0.92
C SER A 498 8.86 -60.63 0.32
N PRO A 499 8.93 -61.97 0.50
CA PRO A 499 7.85 -62.90 0.85
C PRO A 499 8.21 -63.74 2.10
N LEU A 500 7.25 -64.11 2.95
CA LEU A 500 7.41 -65.32 3.80
C LEU A 500 6.06 -65.97 4.16
N THR A 501 5.81 -67.10 3.48
CA THR A 501 5.35 -68.39 4.03
C THR A 501 4.19 -68.48 5.04
N ARG A 502 3.15 -69.18 4.54
CA ARG A 502 2.48 -70.38 5.07
C ARG A 502 1.44 -70.26 6.20
N ARG A 503 0.29 -70.89 5.86
CA ARG A 503 -0.74 -71.56 6.69
C ARG A 503 -1.71 -70.61 7.40
N GLY A 504 -3.02 -70.77 7.34
CA GLY A 504 -3.86 -71.82 6.78
C GLY A 504 -5.22 -71.75 7.47
N LEU A 505 -6.27 -71.50 6.67
CA LEU A 505 -7.68 -71.91 6.81
C LEU A 505 -8.19 -72.31 8.21
N ARG A 506 -9.26 -71.64 8.68
CA ARG A 506 -10.57 -72.32 8.81
C ARG A 506 -11.77 -71.36 8.94
N MET A 507 -12.74 -71.71 8.12
CA MET A 507 -14.09 -71.21 7.87
C MET A 507 -15.14 -71.62 8.95
N PHE A 508 -16.19 -70.79 9.02
CA PHE A 508 -17.64 -71.12 9.10
C PHE A 508 -18.40 -71.30 10.46
N ARG A 509 -19.24 -70.27 10.76
CA ARG A 509 -20.75 -70.26 10.78
C ARG A 509 -21.53 -70.94 11.96
N PRO A 510 -22.88 -70.77 12.11
CA PRO A 510 -23.58 -69.81 13.00
C PRO A 510 -24.72 -70.39 13.90
N THR A 511 -25.31 -69.62 14.84
CA THR A 511 -26.69 -69.84 15.43
C THR A 511 -27.16 -68.59 16.21
N LYS A 512 -28.35 -67.99 15.94
CA LYS A 512 -29.67 -68.11 16.65
C LYS A 512 -29.57 -67.93 18.18
N SER A 513 -30.39 -67.23 18.98
CA SER A 513 -31.71 -66.54 18.96
C SER A 513 -31.99 -66.19 20.46
N PHE A 514 -32.63 -65.11 20.95
CA PHE A 514 -34.08 -64.89 21.12
C PHE A 514 -34.33 -63.98 22.37
N THR A 515 -35.38 -63.13 22.33
CA THR A 515 -36.26 -62.55 23.41
C THR A 515 -35.67 -61.77 24.59
N GLY A 516 -36.29 -60.71 25.14
CA GLY A 516 -37.63 -60.15 24.96
C GLY A 516 -37.89 -58.92 25.85
N ARG A 517 -39.00 -58.27 25.54
CA ARG A 517 -39.69 -57.08 26.06
C ARG A 517 -40.02 -57.07 27.57
N THR A 518 -40.07 -55.86 28.14
CA THR A 518 -41.08 -55.22 29.06
C THR A 518 -40.36 -54.11 29.85
N SER A 519 -40.84 -52.89 30.08
CA SER A 519 -42.11 -52.18 29.88
C SER A 519 -41.79 -50.70 29.68
#